data_AF-A0A5J4P6Z9-F1
#
_entry.id   AF-A0A5J4P6Z9-F1
#
_cell.length_a   1.000
_cell.length_b   1.000
_cell.length_c   1.000
_cell.angle_alpha   90.00
_cell.angle_beta   90.00
_cell.angle_gamma   90.00
#
_symmetry.space_group_name_H-M   'P 1'
#
loop_
_entity.id
_entity.type
_entity.pdbx_description
1 polymer ?
#
loop_
_entity_poly.entity_id
_entity_poly.type
_entity_poly.pdbx_seq_one_letter_code
_entity_poly.pdbx_strand_id
1 'polypeptide(L)'
;VFLFWNMVVPRSKKELYDHYENVINRFGIPMLKTAIPRSIRYDTEQSIEGNAPVFLSTIFPPDKALLKDSNLDLLMDEILEIIVIKK
;
A
#
# COMPACT_ATOMS: atom_id res chain seq x y z
N VAL A 1 3.34 0.79 16.45
CA VAL A 1 2.96 1.56 15.26
C VAL A 1 4.02 1.31 14.20
N PHE A 2 3.62 0.98 12.98
CA PHE A 2 4.51 0.76 11.84
C PHE A 2 4.11 1.72 10.71
N LEU A 3 5.09 2.35 10.06
CA LEU A 3 4.88 3.18 8.89
C LEU A 3 5.02 2.35 7.62
N PHE A 4 4.42 2.79 6.52
CA PHE A 4 4.60 2.20 5.20
C PHE A 4 4.46 3.28 4.13
N TRP A 5 5.02 3.01 2.95
CA TRP A 5 4.90 3.94 1.83
C TRP A 5 3.60 3.72 1.06
N ASN A 6 2.86 4.81 0.84
CA ASN A 6 1.66 4.82 0.00
C ASN A 6 1.82 5.76 -1.20
N MET A 7 1.07 5.49 -2.27
CA MET A 7 1.07 6.27 -3.52
C MET A 7 2.46 6.40 -4.17
N VAL A 8 3.29 5.36 -4.04
CA VAL A 8 4.63 5.34 -4.63
C VAL A 8 4.55 5.30 -6.14
N VAL A 9 5.30 6.16 -6.81
CA VAL A 9 5.36 6.15 -8.28
C VAL A 9 6.45 5.16 -8.68
N PRO A 10 6.18 4.10 -9.47
CA PRO A 10 7.18 3.06 -9.77
C PRO A 10 8.49 3.55 -10.40
N ARG A 11 8.49 4.75 -11.02
CA ARG A 11 9.66 5.38 -11.65
C ARG A 11 10.26 6.53 -10.82
N SER A 12 9.90 6.64 -9.55
CA SER A 12 10.40 7.69 -8.69
C SER A 12 11.89 7.50 -8.35
N LYS A 13 12.57 8.60 -8.03
CA LYS A 13 13.96 8.57 -7.55
C LYS A 13 14.04 7.83 -6.22
N LYS A 14 14.59 6.60 -6.25
CA LYS A 14 14.79 5.75 -5.07
C LYS A 14 15.52 6.49 -3.93
N GLU A 15 16.49 7.34 -4.29
CA GLU A 15 17.28 8.17 -3.37
C GLU A 15 16.43 8.99 -2.39
N LEU A 16 15.26 9.48 -2.82
CA LEU A 16 14.39 10.28 -1.96
C LEU A 16 13.77 9.42 -0.85
N TYR A 17 13.27 8.23 -1.20
CA TYR A 17 12.70 7.28 -0.24
C TYR A 17 13.76 6.82 0.75
N ASP A 18 14.96 6.47 0.25
CA ASP A 18 16.09 6.07 1.08
C ASP A 18 16.47 7.20 2.07
N HIS A 19 16.46 8.46 1.64
CA HIS A 19 16.74 9.59 2.53
C HIS A 19 15.68 9.73 3.63
N TYR A 20 14.40 9.68 3.29
CA TYR A 20 13.33 9.76 4.28
C TYR A 20 13.33 8.57 5.24
N GLU A 21 13.54 7.35 4.74
CA GLU A 21 13.69 6.16 5.58
C GLU A 21 14.83 6.30 6.58
N ASN A 22 15.98 6.82 6.14
CA ASN A 22 17.10 7.08 7.04
C ASN A 22 16.73 8.08 8.15
N VAL A 23 15.96 9.12 7.83
CA VAL A 23 15.49 10.09 8.83
C VAL A 23 14.49 9.43 9.79
N ILE A 24 13.51 8.70 9.29
CA ILE A 24 12.49 8.00 10.09
C ILE A 24 13.13 6.97 11.03
N ASN A 25 14.09 6.19 10.51
CA ASN A 25 14.81 5.17 11.29
C ASN A 25 15.61 5.79 12.44
N ARG A 26 16.15 7.01 12.28
CA ARG A 26 16.82 7.74 13.38
C ARG A 26 15.87 8.09 14.53
N PHE A 27 14.56 8.20 14.27
CA PHE A 27 13.54 8.38 15.30
C PHE A 27 13.06 7.05 15.92
N GLY A 28 13.61 5.90 15.49
CA GLY A 28 13.24 4.59 16.02
C GLY A 28 11.83 4.13 15.63
N ILE A 29 11.24 4.73 14.59
CA ILE A 29 9.91 4.36 14.11
C ILE A 29 10.08 3.26 13.05
N PRO A 30 9.50 2.06 13.26
CA PRO A 30 9.69 0.96 12.32
C PRO A 30 8.86 1.17 11.05
N MET A 31 9.43 0.75 9.91
CA MET A 31 8.79 0.76 8.60
C MET A 31 8.61 -0.65 8.04
N LEU A 32 7.47 -0.85 7.38
CA LEU A 32 7.20 -2.01 6.53
C LEU A 32 7.96 -1.85 5.20
N LYS A 33 8.41 -2.96 4.63
CA LYS A 33 9.17 -2.95 3.37
C LYS A 33 8.25 -2.80 2.17
N THR A 34 7.00 -3.24 2.28
CA THR A 34 6.05 -3.19 1.18
C THR A 34 5.58 -1.75 0.93
N ALA A 35 5.75 -1.29 -0.30
CA ALA A 35 5.25 -0.01 -0.77
C ALA A 35 3.99 -0.22 -1.63
N ILE A 36 2.96 0.59 -1.39
CA ILE A 36 1.75 0.61 -2.21
C ILE A 36 1.94 1.60 -3.37
N PRO A 37 1.91 1.12 -4.63
CA PRO A 37 2.07 1.98 -5.77
C PRO A 37 0.84 2.87 -5.98
N ARG A 38 1.05 4.03 -6.58
CA ARG A 38 -0.05 4.87 -7.07
C ARG A 38 -0.80 4.13 -8.18
N SER A 39 -2.12 4.03 -8.05
CA SER A 39 -2.99 3.43 -9.07
C SER A 39 -4.19 4.31 -9.34
N ILE A 40 -4.45 4.59 -10.61
CA ILE A 40 -5.63 5.37 -11.07
C ILE A 40 -6.94 4.61 -10.81
N ARG A 41 -6.84 3.30 -10.57
CA ARG A 41 -7.98 2.42 -10.25
C ARG A 41 -8.74 2.89 -8.99
N TYR A 42 -8.01 3.38 -7.98
CA TYR A 42 -8.59 3.91 -6.75
C TYR A 42 -9.40 5.19 -6.98
N ASP A 43 -8.96 6.00 -7.95
CA ASP A 43 -9.62 7.26 -8.29
C ASP A 43 -10.87 7.02 -9.14
N THR A 44 -10.85 5.98 -9.99
CA THR A 44 -11.97 5.64 -10.87
C THR A 44 -13.15 5.05 -10.12
N GLU A 45 -12.93 4.25 -9.07
CA GLU A 45 -14.04 3.78 -8.21
C GLU A 45 -14.79 4.95 -7.54
N GLN A 46 -14.10 6.06 -7.25
CA GLN A 46 -14.70 7.26 -6.67
C GLN A 46 -15.44 8.13 -7.70
N SER A 47 -15.46 7.74 -8.98
CA SER A 47 -16.18 8.47 -10.02
C SER A 47 -17.69 8.26 -9.91
N ILE A 48 -18.45 9.30 -10.28
CA ILE A 48 -19.92 9.31 -10.21
C ILE A 48 -20.54 8.40 -11.29
N GLU A 49 -19.77 8.08 -12.33
CA GLU A 49 -20.18 7.18 -13.42
C GLU A 49 -20.09 5.73 -12.92
N GLY A 50 -21.20 5.21 -12.39
CA GLY A 50 -21.33 3.96 -11.62
C GLY A 50 -21.04 2.63 -12.34
N ASN A 51 -20.03 2.59 -13.21
CA ASN A 51 -19.53 1.39 -13.89
C ASN A 51 -18.06 1.09 -13.57
N ALA A 52 -17.46 1.82 -12.62
CA ALA A 52 -16.11 1.56 -12.19
C ALA A 52 -16.02 0.27 -11.35
N PRO A 53 -14.94 -0.51 -11.49
CA PRO A 53 -14.75 -1.73 -10.72
C PRO A 53 -14.58 -1.39 -9.23
N VAL A 54 -15.16 -2.22 -8.38
CA VAL A 54 -15.30 -1.97 -6.93
C VAL A 54 -14.08 -2.52 -6.20
N PHE A 55 -13.40 -1.68 -5.43
CA PHE A 55 -12.17 -1.98 -4.69
C PHE A 55 -12.24 -1.65 -3.20
N LEU A 56 -12.90 -0.54 -2.85
CA LEU A 56 -13.03 -0.01 -1.49
C LEU A 56 -14.27 -0.54 -0.77
N SER A 57 -15.00 -1.49 -1.38
CA SER A 57 -16.17 -2.07 -0.74
C SER A 57 -15.80 -2.92 0.47
N THR A 58 -16.53 -2.70 1.56
CA THR A 58 -16.49 -3.55 2.76
C THR A 58 -17.47 -4.74 2.66
N ILE A 59 -18.32 -4.76 1.62
CA ILE A 59 -19.36 -5.78 1.41
C ILE A 59 -18.92 -6.79 0.35
N PHE A 60 -18.20 -6.34 -0.68
CA PHE A 60 -17.74 -7.17 -1.78
C PHE A 60 -16.21 -7.30 -1.75
N PRO A 61 -15.66 -8.48 -2.09
CA PRO A 61 -14.22 -8.63 -2.23
C PRO A 61 -13.72 -7.76 -3.39
N PRO A 62 -12.49 -7.22 -3.30
CA PRO A 62 -11.90 -6.45 -4.40
C PRO A 62 -11.72 -7.32 -5.64
N ASP A 63 -11.97 -6.73 -6.81
CA ASP A 63 -11.75 -7.42 -8.08
C ASP A 63 -10.27 -7.86 -8.23
N LYS A 64 -10.06 -9.11 -8.64
CA LYS A 64 -8.73 -9.70 -8.86
C LYS A 64 -7.88 -8.88 -9.84
N ALA A 65 -8.51 -8.28 -10.85
CA ALA A 65 -7.82 -7.42 -11.80
C ALA A 65 -7.26 -6.16 -11.14
N LEU A 66 -7.93 -5.68 -10.09
CA LEU A 66 -7.51 -4.51 -9.34
C LEU A 66 -6.41 -4.81 -8.32
N LEU A 67 -6.45 -6.00 -7.71
CA LEU A 67 -5.40 -6.49 -6.80
C LEU A 67 -4.06 -6.67 -7.50
N LYS A 68 -4.08 -7.02 -8.79
CA LYS A 68 -2.89 -7.20 -9.60
C LYS A 68 -2.04 -5.91 -9.59
N ASP A 69 -0.76 -6.05 -9.23
CA ASP A 69 0.21 -4.95 -9.15
C ASP A 69 -0.10 -3.89 -8.07
N SER A 70 -1.00 -4.19 -7.12
CA SER A 70 -1.35 -3.28 -6.00
C SER A 70 -0.45 -3.43 -4.76
N ASN A 71 0.28 -4.54 -4.66
CA ASN A 71 1.08 -4.95 -3.50
C ASN A 71 0.28 -5.05 -2.17
N LEU A 72 -1.06 -5.06 -2.21
CA LEU A 72 -1.87 -5.17 -0.98
C LEU A 72 -1.79 -6.55 -0.34
N ASP A 73 -1.68 -7.58 -1.16
CA ASP A 73 -1.39 -8.95 -0.73
C ASP A 73 -0.09 -9.01 0.06
N LEU A 74 1.00 -8.48 -0.52
CA LEU A 74 2.31 -8.42 0.13
C LEU A 74 2.29 -7.60 1.44
N LEU A 75 1.58 -6.46 1.45
CA LEU A 75 1.46 -5.63 2.63
C LEU A 75 0.69 -6.35 3.74
N MET A 76 -0.37 -7.07 3.36
CA MET A 76 -1.17 -7.85 4.30
C MET A 76 -0.35 -8.98 4.92
N ASP A 77 0.44 -9.69 4.11
CA ASP A 77 1.34 -10.74 4.60
C ASP A 77 2.35 -10.18 5.60
N GLU A 78 2.97 -9.03 5.31
CA GLU A 78 3.90 -8.36 6.23
C GLU A 78 3.24 -7.97 7.57
N ILE A 79 2.01 -7.46 7.51
CA ILE A 79 1.23 -7.10 8.70
C ILE A 79 0.89 -8.35 9.52
N LEU A 80 0.46 -9.42 8.86
CA LEU A 80 0.11 -10.69 9.50
C LEU A 80 1.33 -11.32 10.18
N GLU A 81 2.51 -11.31 9.53
CA GLU A 81 3.75 -11.77 10.16
C GLU A 81 4.03 -11.02 11.46
N ILE A 82 3.90 -9.69 11.47
CA ILE A 82 4.14 -8.87 12.67
C ILE A 82 3.13 -9.18 13.78
N ILE A 83 1.85 -9.33 13.44
CA ILE A 83 0.80 -9.61 14.42
C ILE A 83 0.95 -11.03 14.99
N VAL A 84 1.25 -12.01 14.14
CA VAL A 84 1.39 -13.41 14.54
C VAL A 84 2.67 -13.64 15.35
N ILE A 85 3.80 -13.02 15.00
CA ILE A 85 5.05 -13.09 15.77
C ILE A 85 4.90 -12.47 17.17
N LYS A 86 3.96 -11.53 17.35
CA LYS A 86 3.70 -10.89 18.64
C LYS A 86 2.65 -11.60 19.51
N LYS A 87 2.12 -12.74 19.08
CA LYS A 87 1.24 -13.60 19.89
C LYS A 87 2.04 -14.61 20.69
#